data_AF-A0A847LD71-F1
#
_entry.id   AF-A0A847LD71-F1
#
_cell.length_a   1.000
_cell.length_b   1.000
_cell.length_c   1.000
_cell.angle_alpha   90.00
_cell.angle_beta   90.00
_cell.angle_gamma   90.00
#
_symmetry.space_group_name_H-M   'P 1'
#
loop_
_entity.id
_entity.type
_entity.pdbx_description
1 polymer ?
#
loop_
_entity_poly.entity_id
_entity_poly.type
_entity_poly.pdbx_seq_one_letter_code
_entity_poly.pdbx_strand_id
1 'polypeptide(L)'
;MRLPCLGVIVGLVLWAGTALAALSPNGQLALEQARLAAGRQRWAEVPALLALPLQEDPQHVEAHALLGMADLAGGRLPSAVQRLSWVCARQPGEAVYRLALAKALWASGHRPEARTQAGYAAQLAPGDPNAQAFLREVSEAAAPLAPGTAPGSAQPPPALPAGAPDSSAPPAGGFPTSAGSPALAGSSSGSGGEASDGAPPPAAPAGPGTATLLLRRLAGEIAAHPARDLEILTQAVLATPELVVQPGWETLYRRAAEPRQAVRDEVLRRFLRWRSGDLAAEEFSTWFLTLSLPLETWRKDPLLASLVAPLEEGGVHPLARFFRPKEEDPEDWASALPGPAQEAFLNGRYEVAWAFVTDLQQPDSPQWHYVAARLALELWQTQGEAEDWLARARQHLQQALGPHRWQEEASLLLAEVEDRWTRLQSR
;
A
#
# COMPACT_ATOMS: atom_id res chain seq x y z
N MET A 1 -57.93 24.91 27.79
CA MET A 1 -56.96 25.50 26.84
C MET A 1 -55.55 25.20 27.34
N ARG A 2 -54.69 24.67 26.47
CA ARG A 2 -53.24 24.39 26.62
C ARG A 2 -52.81 23.09 27.34
N LEU A 3 -52.46 22.09 26.52
CA LEU A 3 -51.27 21.23 26.72
C LEU A 3 -50.00 22.04 26.38
N PRO A 4 -48.78 21.56 26.71
CA PRO A 4 -48.03 20.80 25.68
C PRO A 4 -47.14 19.64 26.20
N CYS A 5 -47.09 18.58 25.39
CA CYS A 5 -45.89 17.83 24.94
C CYS A 5 -44.82 17.38 25.95
N LEU A 6 -44.75 16.04 26.15
CA LEU A 6 -43.47 15.36 26.32
C LEU A 6 -43.55 14.01 25.58
N GLY A 7 -43.12 14.03 24.32
CA GLY A 7 -42.97 12.85 23.48
C GLY A 7 -41.64 12.17 23.78
N VAL A 8 -41.71 11.00 24.40
CA VAL A 8 -40.57 10.09 24.54
C VAL A 8 -40.38 9.37 23.21
N ILE A 9 -39.45 9.86 22.38
CA ILE A 9 -38.97 9.14 21.20
C ILE A 9 -37.94 8.13 21.70
N VAL A 10 -38.36 6.87 21.88
CA VAL A 10 -37.46 5.73 21.99
C VAL A 10 -36.83 5.53 20.60
N GLY A 11 -35.64 6.09 20.42
CA GLY A 11 -34.80 5.86 19.24
C GLY A 11 -34.32 4.42 19.22
N LEU A 12 -35.10 3.57 18.54
CA LEU A 12 -34.74 2.20 18.23
C LEU A 12 -33.64 2.24 17.16
N VAL A 13 -32.40 2.41 17.61
CA VAL A 13 -31.20 2.25 16.78
C VAL A 13 -31.11 0.77 16.45
N LEU A 14 -31.71 0.40 15.32
CA LEU A 14 -31.42 -0.84 14.60
C LEU A 14 -29.91 -0.84 14.32
N TRP A 15 -29.16 -1.51 15.19
CA TRP A 15 -27.89 -2.12 14.83
C TRP A 15 -28.23 -3.06 13.66
N ALA A 16 -28.08 -2.57 12.44
CA ALA A 16 -27.89 -3.42 11.28
C ALA A 16 -26.57 -4.15 11.50
N GLY A 17 -26.60 -5.16 12.37
CA GLY A 17 -25.56 -6.14 12.47
C GLY A 17 -25.39 -6.68 11.06
N THR A 18 -24.24 -6.40 10.48
CA THR A 18 -23.78 -6.99 9.24
C THR A 18 -23.78 -8.49 9.46
N ALA A 19 -24.91 -9.12 9.20
CA ALA A 19 -24.97 -10.55 9.00
C ALA A 19 -24.01 -10.79 7.84
N LEU A 20 -22.83 -11.33 8.12
CA LEU A 20 -22.02 -11.96 7.08
C LEU A 20 -22.99 -12.90 6.38
N ALA A 21 -23.32 -12.59 5.12
CA ALA A 21 -24.17 -13.45 4.32
C ALA A 21 -23.47 -14.80 4.28
N ALA A 22 -24.01 -15.76 5.01
CA ALA A 22 -23.45 -17.10 5.03
C ALA A 22 -23.46 -17.63 3.60
N LEU A 23 -22.31 -18.10 3.12
CA LEU A 23 -22.19 -18.77 1.83
C LEU A 23 -23.25 -19.86 1.71
N SER A 24 -23.77 -20.08 0.51
CA SER A 24 -24.68 -21.19 0.24
C SER A 24 -24.00 -22.53 0.59
N PRO A 25 -24.74 -23.62 0.83
CA PRO A 25 -24.14 -24.93 1.05
C PRO A 25 -23.14 -25.35 -0.05
N ASN A 26 -23.40 -24.93 -1.31
CA ASN A 26 -22.49 -25.18 -2.42
C ASN A 26 -21.25 -24.28 -2.36
N GLY A 27 -21.40 -23.00 -2.01
CA GLY A 27 -20.28 -22.09 -1.77
C GLY A 27 -19.37 -22.58 -0.64
N GLN A 28 -19.93 -23.04 0.47
CA GLN A 28 -19.18 -23.64 1.57
C GLN A 28 -18.43 -24.90 1.13
N LEU A 29 -19.10 -25.82 0.42
CA LEU A 29 -18.45 -27.03 -0.11
C LEU A 29 -17.29 -26.69 -1.05
N ALA A 30 -17.48 -25.72 -1.95
CA ALA A 30 -16.45 -25.28 -2.89
C ALA A 30 -15.23 -24.66 -2.15
N LEU A 31 -15.48 -23.88 -1.10
CA LEU A 31 -14.43 -23.33 -0.23
C LEU A 31 -13.64 -24.45 0.48
N GLU A 32 -14.32 -25.45 1.04
CA GLU A 32 -13.64 -26.61 1.65
C GLU A 32 -12.82 -27.41 0.65
N GLN A 33 -13.33 -27.60 -0.57
CA GLN A 33 -12.57 -28.23 -1.65
C GLN A 33 -11.32 -27.43 -2.00
N ALA A 34 -11.42 -26.09 -2.03
CA ALA A 34 -10.28 -25.21 -2.26
C ALA A 34 -9.23 -25.34 -1.14
N ARG A 35 -9.65 -25.42 0.14
CA ARG A 35 -8.74 -25.68 1.28
C ARG A 35 -8.05 -27.03 1.14
N LEU A 36 -8.77 -28.09 0.79
CA LEU A 36 -8.20 -29.42 0.58
C LEU A 36 -7.24 -29.45 -0.62
N ALA A 37 -7.53 -28.72 -1.68
CA ALA A 37 -6.63 -28.56 -2.82
C ALA A 37 -5.35 -27.83 -2.41
N ALA A 38 -5.46 -26.71 -1.68
CA ALA A 38 -4.33 -25.97 -1.13
C ALA A 38 -3.46 -26.80 -0.18
N GLY A 39 -4.07 -27.55 0.74
CA GLY A 39 -3.37 -28.45 1.66
C GLY A 39 -2.61 -29.59 0.95
N ARG A 40 -3.07 -30.00 -0.23
CA ARG A 40 -2.39 -30.94 -1.13
C ARG A 40 -1.45 -30.26 -2.14
N GLN A 41 -1.21 -28.96 -1.99
CA GLN A 41 -0.40 -28.13 -2.89
C GLN A 41 -0.88 -28.12 -4.36
N ARG A 42 -2.16 -28.42 -4.61
CA ARG A 42 -2.79 -28.37 -5.94
C ARG A 42 -3.27 -26.95 -6.25
N TRP A 43 -2.34 -26.00 -6.22
CA TRP A 43 -2.61 -24.55 -6.35
C TRP A 43 -3.27 -24.16 -7.67
N ALA A 44 -3.09 -24.95 -8.74
CA ALA A 44 -3.71 -24.71 -10.03
C ALA A 44 -5.25 -24.91 -10.02
N GLU A 45 -5.78 -25.75 -9.13
CA GLU A 45 -7.23 -26.02 -9.01
C GLU A 45 -7.96 -24.93 -8.20
N VAL A 46 -7.24 -24.26 -7.30
CA VAL A 46 -7.81 -23.32 -6.31
C VAL A 46 -8.64 -22.20 -6.95
N PRO A 47 -8.19 -21.50 -8.03
CA PRO A 47 -8.98 -20.43 -8.63
C PRO A 47 -10.35 -20.87 -9.14
N ALA A 48 -10.43 -22.06 -9.74
CA ALA A 48 -11.69 -22.60 -10.24
C ALA A 48 -12.66 -22.96 -9.10
N LEU A 49 -12.14 -23.54 -8.02
CA LEU A 49 -12.92 -23.89 -6.83
C LEU A 49 -13.43 -22.66 -6.07
N LEU A 50 -12.69 -21.54 -6.13
CA LEU A 50 -13.07 -20.29 -5.47
C LEU A 50 -14.02 -19.40 -6.29
N ALA A 51 -14.34 -19.77 -7.54
CA ALA A 51 -15.21 -18.96 -8.39
C ALA A 51 -16.62 -18.78 -7.77
N LEU A 52 -17.22 -19.85 -7.22
CA LEU A 52 -18.54 -19.79 -6.60
C LEU A 52 -18.55 -18.99 -5.28
N PRO A 53 -17.67 -19.26 -4.29
CA PRO A 53 -17.59 -18.46 -3.07
C PRO A 53 -17.42 -16.96 -3.34
N LEU A 54 -16.55 -16.59 -4.29
CA LEU A 54 -16.30 -15.19 -4.63
C LEU A 54 -17.43 -14.55 -5.45
N GLN A 55 -18.27 -15.34 -6.12
CA GLN A 55 -19.48 -14.84 -6.78
C GLN A 55 -20.58 -14.53 -5.76
N GLU A 56 -20.74 -15.38 -4.73
CA GLU A 56 -21.74 -15.19 -3.67
C GLU A 56 -21.34 -14.10 -2.68
N ASP A 57 -20.07 -14.09 -2.26
CA ASP A 57 -19.48 -13.07 -1.41
C ASP A 57 -18.15 -12.57 -2.02
N PRO A 58 -18.19 -11.49 -2.82
CA PRO A 58 -17.01 -10.88 -3.41
C PRO A 58 -16.01 -10.31 -2.39
N GLN A 59 -16.36 -10.25 -1.09
CA GLN A 59 -15.48 -9.77 -0.04
C GLN A 59 -15.02 -10.90 0.91
N HIS A 60 -15.26 -12.16 0.56
CA HIS A 60 -14.94 -13.31 1.42
C HIS A 60 -13.43 -13.41 1.68
N VAL A 61 -12.98 -13.02 2.86
CA VAL A 61 -11.56 -12.80 3.18
C VAL A 61 -10.70 -14.03 2.95
N GLU A 62 -11.18 -15.19 3.40
CA GLU A 62 -10.43 -16.45 3.26
C GLU A 62 -10.33 -16.92 1.80
N ALA A 63 -11.36 -16.66 0.97
CA ALA A 63 -11.30 -17.01 -0.44
C ALA A 63 -10.25 -16.14 -1.15
N HIS A 64 -10.19 -14.84 -0.82
CA HIS A 64 -9.11 -13.98 -1.26
C HIS A 64 -7.74 -14.45 -0.75
N ALA A 65 -7.63 -14.95 0.47
CA ALA A 65 -6.37 -15.47 1.01
C ALA A 65 -5.87 -16.70 0.23
N LEU A 66 -6.75 -17.69 0.02
CA LEU A 66 -6.44 -18.89 -0.76
C LEU A 66 -6.05 -18.57 -2.21
N LEU A 67 -6.76 -17.64 -2.84
CA LEU A 67 -6.43 -17.18 -4.19
C LEU A 67 -5.08 -16.45 -4.24
N GLY A 68 -4.76 -15.66 -3.21
CA GLY A 68 -3.48 -14.95 -3.12
C GLY A 68 -2.30 -15.90 -2.92
N MET A 69 -2.49 -16.96 -2.13
CA MET A 69 -1.51 -18.05 -2.00
C MET A 69 -1.36 -18.85 -3.30
N ALA A 70 -2.45 -19.07 -4.05
CA ALA A 70 -2.38 -19.70 -5.38
C ALA A 70 -1.67 -18.81 -6.41
N ASP A 71 -1.86 -17.49 -6.35
CA ASP A 71 -1.13 -16.52 -7.17
C ASP A 71 0.36 -16.53 -6.85
N LEU A 72 0.72 -16.57 -5.57
CA LEU A 72 2.10 -16.72 -5.12
C LEU A 72 2.74 -18.01 -5.66
N ALA A 73 2.07 -19.15 -5.49
CA ALA A 73 2.56 -20.45 -5.97
C ALA A 73 2.66 -20.51 -7.50
N GLY A 74 1.78 -19.79 -8.22
CA GLY A 74 1.81 -19.67 -9.67
C GLY A 74 2.73 -18.59 -10.22
N GLY A 75 3.52 -17.90 -9.38
CA GLY A 75 4.44 -16.83 -9.81
C GLY A 75 3.75 -15.53 -10.25
N ARG A 76 2.45 -15.36 -10.00
CA ARG A 76 1.70 -14.12 -10.28
C ARG A 76 1.90 -13.12 -9.14
N LEU A 77 3.15 -12.69 -8.95
CA LEU A 77 3.60 -11.95 -7.79
C LEU A 77 2.86 -10.62 -7.53
N PRO A 78 2.57 -9.77 -8.55
CA PRO A 78 1.82 -8.53 -8.31
C PRO A 78 0.41 -8.78 -7.76
N SER A 79 -0.30 -9.75 -8.32
CA SER A 79 -1.64 -10.15 -7.85
C SER A 79 -1.60 -10.75 -6.45
N ALA A 80 -0.57 -11.55 -6.14
CA ALA A 80 -0.37 -12.13 -4.82
C ALA A 80 -0.16 -11.02 -3.76
N VAL A 81 0.76 -10.08 -4.02
CA VAL A 81 1.04 -8.96 -3.09
C VAL A 81 -0.22 -8.12 -2.86
N GLN A 82 -0.93 -7.71 -3.92
CA GLN A 82 -2.15 -6.92 -3.81
C GLN A 82 -3.21 -7.65 -2.97
N ARG A 83 -3.50 -8.92 -3.30
CA ARG A 83 -4.58 -9.68 -2.65
C ARG A 83 -4.24 -10.03 -1.21
N LEU A 84 -3.00 -10.43 -0.93
CA LEU A 84 -2.57 -10.77 0.43
C LEU A 84 -2.47 -9.53 1.33
N SER A 85 -2.14 -8.36 0.77
CA SER A 85 -2.20 -7.08 1.50
C SER A 85 -3.64 -6.74 1.90
N TRP A 86 -4.58 -6.88 0.95
CA TRP A 86 -6.02 -6.67 1.12
C TRP A 86 -6.65 -7.64 2.14
N VAL A 87 -6.08 -8.84 2.31
CA VAL A 87 -6.44 -9.84 3.35
C VAL A 87 -5.85 -9.47 4.71
N CYS A 88 -4.54 -9.17 4.78
CA CYS A 88 -3.88 -8.81 6.04
C CYS A 88 -4.48 -7.55 6.68
N ALA A 89 -4.95 -6.60 5.87
CA ALA A 89 -5.66 -5.42 6.38
C ALA A 89 -7.02 -5.78 7.04
N ARG A 90 -7.71 -6.81 6.56
CA ARG A 90 -9.01 -7.27 7.11
C ARG A 90 -8.86 -8.22 8.29
N GLN A 91 -7.75 -8.97 8.34
CA GLN A 91 -7.43 -9.92 9.41
C GLN A 91 -5.99 -9.71 9.89
N PRO A 92 -5.72 -8.61 10.62
CA PRO A 92 -4.37 -8.23 11.00
C PRO A 92 -3.71 -9.19 12.00
N GLY A 93 -4.51 -10.00 12.70
CA GLY A 93 -4.06 -10.96 13.71
C GLY A 93 -3.69 -12.34 13.16
N GLU A 94 -3.85 -12.60 11.86
CA GLU A 94 -3.56 -13.93 11.30
C GLU A 94 -2.13 -14.07 10.80
N ALA A 95 -1.34 -14.87 11.52
CA ALA A 95 0.08 -15.08 11.24
C ALA A 95 0.33 -15.71 9.86
N VAL A 96 -0.54 -16.64 9.46
CA VAL A 96 -0.41 -17.38 8.19
C VAL A 96 -0.47 -16.44 6.99
N TYR A 97 -1.40 -15.47 7.00
CA TYR A 97 -1.55 -14.52 5.89
C TYR A 97 -0.41 -13.53 5.84
N ARG A 98 0.09 -13.08 7.00
CA ARG A 98 1.27 -12.22 7.05
C ARG A 98 2.52 -12.93 6.54
N LEU A 99 2.69 -14.22 6.85
CA LEU A 99 3.78 -15.02 6.31
C LEU A 99 3.65 -15.19 4.79
N ALA A 100 2.44 -15.44 4.28
CA ALA A 100 2.21 -15.51 2.84
C ALA A 100 2.52 -14.18 2.13
N LEU A 101 2.09 -13.05 2.70
CA LEU A 101 2.41 -11.71 2.19
C LEU A 101 3.92 -11.46 2.20
N ALA A 102 4.61 -11.80 3.29
CA ALA A 102 6.05 -11.69 3.40
C ALA A 102 6.78 -12.46 2.29
N LYS A 103 6.33 -13.68 1.98
CA LYS A 103 6.86 -14.51 0.89
C LYS A 103 6.60 -13.88 -0.49
N ALA A 104 5.41 -13.31 -0.71
CA ALA A 104 5.08 -12.63 -1.97
C ALA A 104 5.92 -11.36 -2.18
N LEU A 105 6.12 -10.57 -1.13
CA LEU A 105 6.99 -9.38 -1.15
C LEU A 105 8.45 -9.76 -1.42
N TRP A 106 8.93 -10.83 -0.78
CA TRP A 106 10.28 -11.33 -0.99
C TRP A 106 10.51 -11.76 -2.43
N ALA A 107 9.60 -12.57 -2.97
CA ALA A 107 9.67 -13.06 -4.35
C ALA A 107 9.58 -11.93 -5.38
N SER A 108 8.87 -10.84 -5.06
CA SER A 108 8.74 -9.65 -5.94
C SER A 108 9.88 -8.64 -5.80
N GLY A 109 10.87 -8.89 -4.93
CA GLY A 109 12.04 -8.03 -4.74
C GLY A 109 11.88 -6.94 -3.67
N HIS A 110 10.72 -6.83 -3.03
CA HIS A 110 10.42 -5.89 -1.94
C HIS A 110 10.97 -6.41 -0.60
N ARG A 111 12.32 -6.46 -0.50
CA ARG A 111 13.03 -7.12 0.62
C ARG A 111 12.77 -6.46 1.98
N PRO A 112 12.82 -5.12 2.13
CA PRO A 112 12.56 -4.46 3.42
C PRO A 112 11.16 -4.76 3.97
N GLU A 113 10.15 -4.70 3.10
CA GLU A 113 8.75 -4.93 3.43
C GLU A 113 8.50 -6.40 3.77
N ALA A 114 9.12 -7.32 3.02
CA ALA A 114 9.06 -8.75 3.29
C ALA A 114 9.58 -9.08 4.70
N ARG A 115 10.73 -8.51 5.08
CA ARG A 115 11.30 -8.69 6.43
C ARG A 115 10.36 -8.18 7.51
N THR A 116 9.75 -7.02 7.28
CA THR A 116 8.78 -6.44 8.20
C THR A 116 7.57 -7.36 8.40
N GLN A 117 6.97 -7.87 7.31
CA GLN A 117 5.83 -8.81 7.38
C GLN A 117 6.20 -10.17 7.98
N ALA A 118 7.41 -10.68 7.73
CA ALA A 118 7.92 -11.89 8.37
C ALA A 118 8.07 -11.70 9.89
N GLY A 119 8.54 -10.52 10.32
CA GLY A 119 8.63 -10.15 11.74
C GLY A 119 7.26 -10.17 12.41
N TYR A 120 6.25 -9.57 11.78
CA TYR A 120 4.87 -9.62 12.28
C TYR A 120 4.34 -11.05 12.39
N ALA A 121 4.54 -11.89 11.37
CA ALA A 121 4.08 -13.28 11.39
C ALA A 121 4.71 -14.08 12.55
N ALA A 122 6.03 -13.95 12.74
CA ALA A 122 6.76 -14.62 13.82
C ALA A 122 6.33 -14.16 15.22
N GLN A 123 5.82 -12.93 15.36
CA GLN A 123 5.31 -12.43 16.64
C GLN A 123 3.89 -12.88 16.94
N LEU A 124 3.03 -12.93 15.91
CA LEU A 124 1.67 -13.44 16.05
C LEU A 124 1.65 -14.94 16.35
N ALA A 125 2.59 -15.70 15.79
CA ALA A 125 2.75 -17.12 16.06
C ALA A 125 4.22 -17.46 16.42
N PRO A 126 4.67 -17.18 17.66
CA PRO A 126 6.05 -17.44 18.09
C PRO A 126 6.46 -18.92 17.98
N GLY A 127 5.50 -19.83 18.07
CA GLY A 127 5.70 -21.27 17.94
C GLY A 127 5.62 -21.82 16.52
N ASP A 128 5.33 -21.00 15.48
CA ASP A 128 5.31 -21.47 14.09
C ASP A 128 6.75 -21.54 13.54
N PRO A 129 7.30 -22.75 13.30
CA PRO A 129 8.66 -22.89 12.78
C PRO A 129 8.84 -22.27 11.40
N ASN A 130 7.77 -22.18 10.58
CA ASN A 130 7.87 -21.62 9.24
C ASN A 130 8.08 -20.11 9.26
N ALA A 131 7.37 -19.40 10.15
CA ALA A 131 7.52 -17.97 10.32
C ALA A 131 8.92 -17.61 10.85
N GLN A 132 9.41 -18.36 11.84
CA GLN A 132 10.75 -18.15 12.40
C GLN A 132 11.86 -18.45 11.38
N ALA A 133 11.74 -19.55 10.62
CA ALA A 133 12.71 -19.91 9.59
C ALA A 133 12.76 -18.86 8.49
N PHE A 134 11.59 -18.40 8.02
CA PHE A 134 11.53 -17.38 6.98
C PHE A 134 12.07 -16.02 7.46
N LEU A 135 11.76 -15.61 8.69
CA LEU A 135 12.32 -14.38 9.27
C LEU A 135 13.85 -14.41 9.34
N ARG A 136 14.43 -15.57 9.67
CA ARG A 136 15.89 -15.76 9.67
C ARG A 136 16.45 -15.62 8.26
N GLU A 137 15.88 -16.33 7.29
CA GLU A 137 16.27 -16.28 5.89
C GLU A 137 16.30 -14.84 5.34
N VAL A 138 15.20 -14.10 5.51
CA VAL A 138 15.10 -12.71 5.00
C VAL A 138 15.99 -11.74 5.77
N SER A 139 16.33 -12.02 7.03
CA SER A 139 17.24 -11.20 7.82
C SER A 139 18.71 -11.43 7.45
N GLU A 140 19.10 -12.69 7.19
CA GLU A 140 20.44 -13.05 6.75
C GLU A 140 20.74 -12.48 5.37
N ALA A 141 19.80 -12.58 4.43
CA ALA A 141 19.94 -12.03 3.09
C ALA A 141 19.90 -10.49 3.04
N ALA A 142 19.46 -9.82 4.12
CA ALA A 142 19.49 -8.37 4.28
C ALA A 142 20.74 -7.86 5.02
N ALA A 143 21.54 -8.75 5.61
CA ALA A 143 22.79 -8.35 6.22
C ALA A 143 23.69 -7.72 5.13
N PRO A 144 24.16 -6.47 5.29
CA PRO A 144 25.08 -5.88 4.34
C PRO A 144 26.27 -6.83 4.24
N LEU A 145 26.48 -7.38 3.04
CA LEU A 145 27.60 -8.25 2.75
C LEU A 145 28.84 -7.56 3.32
N ALA A 146 29.46 -8.18 4.33
CA ALA A 146 30.62 -7.60 4.97
C ALA A 146 31.62 -7.21 3.86
N PRO A 147 32.25 -6.02 3.92
CA PRO A 147 33.02 -5.44 2.81
C PRO A 147 34.34 -6.18 2.46
N GLY A 148 34.40 -7.51 2.54
CA GLY A 148 35.58 -8.32 2.27
C GLY A 148 35.35 -9.65 1.55
N THR A 149 34.12 -10.07 1.27
CA THR A 149 33.85 -11.29 0.47
C THR A 149 33.29 -10.91 -0.88
N ALA A 150 34.17 -10.72 -1.85
CA ALA A 150 33.80 -10.68 -3.26
C ALA A 150 33.14 -12.02 -3.65
N PRO A 151 31.93 -12.03 -4.22
CA PRO A 151 31.34 -13.26 -4.72
C PRO A 151 32.14 -13.72 -5.93
N GLY A 152 32.84 -14.85 -5.79
CA GLY A 152 33.37 -15.59 -6.92
C GLY A 152 32.24 -15.86 -7.91
N SER A 153 32.49 -15.53 -9.17
CA SER A 153 31.63 -15.64 -10.34
C SER A 153 30.69 -16.85 -10.28
N ALA A 154 29.46 -16.64 -9.81
CA ALA A 154 28.40 -17.65 -9.89
C ALA A 154 27.96 -17.74 -11.34
N GLN A 155 28.36 -18.83 -11.99
CA GLN A 155 27.93 -19.24 -13.31
C GLN A 155 26.39 -19.36 -13.32
N PRO A 156 25.69 -18.82 -14.34
CA PRO A 156 24.24 -18.96 -14.44
C PRO A 156 23.86 -20.45 -14.45
N PRO A 157 22.73 -20.83 -13.81
CA PRO A 157 22.27 -22.22 -13.80
C PRO A 157 22.12 -22.72 -15.25
N PRO A 158 22.52 -23.97 -15.54
CA PRO A 158 22.41 -24.52 -16.88
C PRO A 158 20.95 -24.54 -17.32
N ALA A 159 20.70 -23.99 -18.51
CA ALA A 159 19.41 -24.03 -19.17
C ALA A 159 18.93 -25.48 -19.27
N LEU A 160 17.71 -25.74 -18.79
CA LEU A 160 17.01 -27.01 -18.99
C LEU A 160 16.89 -27.29 -20.50
N PRO A 161 17.21 -28.50 -20.98
CA PRO A 161 17.06 -28.84 -22.39
C PRO A 161 15.58 -28.85 -22.77
N ALA A 162 15.24 -28.10 -23.82
CA ALA A 162 13.96 -28.17 -24.50
C ALA A 162 13.80 -29.59 -25.11
N GLY A 163 12.91 -30.39 -24.52
CA GLY A 163 12.48 -31.65 -25.10
C GLY A 163 11.52 -31.42 -26.27
N ALA A 164 11.92 -31.85 -27.46
CA ALA A 164 11.04 -32.02 -28.61
C ALA A 164 10.18 -33.28 -28.45
N PRO A 165 9.01 -33.39 -29.12
CA PRO A 165 8.05 -34.46 -28.89
C PRO A 165 8.39 -35.69 -29.74
N ASP A 166 8.65 -36.83 -29.10
CA ASP A 166 8.61 -38.12 -29.78
C ASP A 166 7.22 -38.73 -29.65
N SER A 167 6.59 -38.90 -30.82
CA SER A 167 5.40 -39.69 -31.02
C SER A 167 5.76 -41.16 -30.93
N SER A 168 5.21 -41.88 -29.95
CA SER A 168 5.12 -43.33 -29.97
C SER A 168 3.90 -43.77 -29.19
N ALA A 169 2.89 -44.22 -29.93
CA ALA A 169 1.70 -44.88 -29.42
C ALA A 169 2.06 -46.17 -28.67
N PRO A 170 1.37 -46.53 -27.58
CA PRO A 170 1.40 -47.89 -27.05
C PRO A 170 0.26 -48.73 -27.64
N PRO A 171 0.47 -50.03 -27.91
CA PRO A 171 -0.60 -50.95 -28.26
C PRO A 171 -1.35 -51.42 -27.01
N ALA A 172 -2.59 -51.81 -27.26
CA ALA A 172 -3.54 -52.41 -26.34
C ALA A 172 -3.04 -53.71 -25.70
N GLY A 173 -3.52 -53.96 -24.47
CA GLY A 173 -3.76 -55.33 -23.99
C GLY A 173 -3.36 -55.60 -22.55
N GLY A 174 -4.32 -56.10 -21.76
CA GLY A 174 -4.04 -57.05 -20.68
C GLY A 174 -4.36 -56.58 -19.26
N PHE A 175 -5.60 -56.82 -18.82
CA PHE A 175 -5.89 -57.05 -17.41
C PHE A 175 -5.14 -58.31 -16.92
N PRO A 176 -4.74 -58.35 -15.64
CA PRO A 176 -5.29 -59.43 -14.83
C PRO A 176 -5.74 -59.01 -13.42
N THR A 177 -6.73 -59.77 -12.98
CA THR A 177 -7.33 -59.89 -11.65
C THR A 177 -6.46 -60.66 -10.64
N SER A 178 -6.86 -60.56 -9.37
CA SER A 178 -6.49 -61.37 -8.18
C SER A 178 -5.37 -60.77 -7.32
N ALA A 179 -5.65 -60.33 -6.09
CA ALA A 179 -5.97 -61.08 -4.85
C ALA A 179 -4.70 -61.49 -4.09
N GLY A 180 -4.60 -61.09 -2.82
CA GLY A 180 -3.58 -61.59 -1.91
C GLY A 180 -3.24 -60.65 -0.76
N SER A 181 -4.04 -60.70 0.32
CA SER A 181 -3.54 -60.43 1.67
C SER A 181 -2.42 -61.41 2.04
N PRO A 182 -1.52 -61.07 2.97
CA PRO A 182 -1.67 -61.71 4.28
C PRO A 182 -1.37 -60.79 5.48
N ALA A 183 -2.03 -61.13 6.58
CA ALA A 183 -1.66 -60.77 7.94
C ALA A 183 -0.58 -61.74 8.48
N LEU A 184 0.27 -61.25 9.39
CA LEU A 184 0.91 -61.93 10.55
C LEU A 184 2.01 -60.97 11.06
N ALA A 185 1.83 -60.32 12.22
CA ALA A 185 2.23 -60.80 13.55
C ALA A 185 3.77 -60.91 13.73
N GLY A 186 4.31 -60.11 14.65
CA GLY A 186 5.71 -60.16 15.05
C GLY A 186 5.99 -59.23 16.24
N SER A 187 5.77 -59.75 17.44
CA SER A 187 6.19 -59.17 18.72
C SER A 187 7.72 -59.12 18.84
N SER A 188 8.28 -58.06 19.44
CA SER A 188 9.53 -58.19 20.20
C SER A 188 9.65 -57.11 21.27
N SER A 189 9.68 -57.60 22.51
CA SER A 189 10.04 -56.91 23.74
C SER A 189 11.55 -56.65 23.83
N GLY A 190 11.92 -55.55 24.46
CA GLY A 190 13.23 -55.28 25.08
C GLY A 190 13.11 -53.93 25.82
N SER A 191 13.04 -53.85 27.16
CA SER A 191 14.15 -54.01 28.13
C SER A 191 15.41 -53.32 27.60
N GLY A 192 15.97 -52.27 28.19
CA GLY A 192 15.90 -51.70 29.52
C GLY A 192 17.24 -50.98 29.68
N GLY A 193 17.23 -49.70 30.02
CA GLY A 193 18.43 -48.86 30.05
C GLY A 193 18.15 -47.55 30.76
N GLU A 194 18.06 -47.62 32.09
CA GLU A 194 18.11 -46.45 32.96
C GLU A 194 19.53 -45.86 32.91
N ALA A 195 19.67 -44.74 32.19
CA ALA A 195 20.79 -43.83 32.35
C ALA A 195 20.23 -42.54 32.97
N SER A 196 20.68 -42.28 34.19
CA SER A 196 20.37 -41.11 35.01
C SER A 196 20.93 -39.84 34.37
N ASP A 197 20.13 -39.15 33.56
CA ASP A 197 20.43 -37.79 33.10
C ASP A 197 20.09 -36.78 34.20
N GLY A 198 21.14 -36.11 34.70
CA GLY A 198 21.01 -34.96 35.58
C GLY A 198 20.30 -33.83 34.84
N ALA A 199 19.07 -33.53 35.25
CA ALA A 199 18.31 -32.41 34.74
C ALA A 199 19.13 -31.11 34.88
N PRO A 200 19.39 -30.37 33.78
CA PRO A 200 20.02 -29.05 33.88
C PRO A 200 19.14 -28.14 34.74
N PRO A 201 19.74 -27.28 35.59
CA PRO A 201 18.97 -26.35 36.42
C PRO A 201 18.06 -25.51 35.53
N PRO A 202 16.82 -25.20 35.96
CA PRO A 202 15.90 -24.40 35.18
C PRO A 202 16.58 -23.09 34.80
N ALA A 203 16.67 -22.83 33.50
CA ALA A 203 17.24 -21.59 32.99
C ALA A 203 16.56 -20.42 33.71
N ALA A 204 17.37 -19.56 34.34
CA ALA A 204 16.87 -18.36 34.99
C ALA A 204 15.96 -17.61 34.02
N PRO A 205 14.78 -17.11 34.45
CA PRO A 205 13.84 -16.46 33.55
C PRO A 205 14.58 -15.34 32.83
N ALA A 206 14.63 -15.42 31.49
CA ALA A 206 15.20 -14.36 30.68
C ALA A 206 14.55 -13.04 31.13
N GLY A 207 15.37 -12.08 31.55
CA GLY A 207 14.88 -10.78 31.98
C GLY A 207 13.97 -10.17 30.91
N PRO A 208 13.04 -9.28 31.31
CA PRO A 208 12.16 -8.63 30.35
C PRO A 208 13.00 -8.01 29.22
N GLY A 209 12.65 -8.34 27.98
CA GLY A 209 13.37 -7.84 26.82
C GLY A 209 13.43 -6.30 26.81
N THR A 210 14.45 -5.74 26.16
CA THR A 210 14.69 -4.28 26.10
C THR A 210 13.44 -3.51 25.69
N ALA A 211 12.65 -4.07 24.76
CA ALA A 211 11.38 -3.50 24.30
C ALA A 211 10.30 -3.42 25.39
N THR A 212 10.17 -4.45 26.24
CA THR A 212 9.21 -4.47 27.35
C THR A 212 9.53 -3.39 28.39
N LEU A 213 10.82 -3.19 28.68
CA LEU A 213 11.26 -2.11 29.56
C LEU A 213 10.96 -0.73 28.96
N LEU A 214 11.14 -0.59 27.64
CA LEU A 214 10.85 0.65 26.90
C LEU A 214 9.34 0.96 26.95
N LEU A 215 8.47 -0.02 26.67
CA LEU A 215 7.01 0.14 26.79
C LEU A 215 6.58 0.52 28.20
N ARG A 216 7.16 -0.09 29.24
CA ARG A 216 6.86 0.25 30.64
C ARG A 216 7.28 1.69 30.98
N ARG A 217 8.43 2.14 30.46
CA ARG A 217 8.88 3.51 30.63
C ARG A 217 7.94 4.49 29.92
N LEU A 218 7.57 4.22 28.66
CA LEU A 218 6.62 5.06 27.91
C LEU A 218 5.27 5.16 28.62
N ALA A 219 4.77 4.06 29.18
CA ALA A 219 3.55 4.06 29.98
C ALA A 219 3.62 5.06 31.15
N GLY A 220 4.76 5.11 31.84
CA GLY A 220 5.01 6.06 32.93
C GLY A 220 5.10 7.51 32.44
N GLU A 221 5.82 7.75 31.34
CA GLU A 221 5.96 9.09 30.76
C GLU A 221 4.61 9.66 30.28
N ILE A 222 3.79 8.83 29.63
CA ILE A 222 2.43 9.18 29.18
C ILE A 222 1.53 9.45 30.39
N ALA A 223 1.59 8.62 31.43
CA ALA A 223 0.80 8.84 32.65
C ALA A 223 1.16 10.18 33.33
N ALA A 224 2.42 10.60 33.27
CA ALA A 224 2.86 11.89 33.78
C ALA A 224 2.48 13.08 32.89
N HIS A 225 2.30 12.86 31.57
CA HIS A 225 2.04 13.92 30.59
C HIS A 225 0.95 13.53 29.58
N PRO A 226 -0.32 13.38 30.01
CA PRO A 226 -1.39 12.86 29.15
C PRO A 226 -1.71 13.74 27.93
N ALA A 227 -1.40 15.04 28.00
CA ALA A 227 -1.55 15.96 26.87
C ALA A 227 -0.47 15.79 25.77
N ARG A 228 0.59 15.01 26.04
CA ARG A 228 1.70 14.75 25.11
C ARG A 228 1.79 13.27 24.72
N ASP A 229 0.72 12.50 24.96
CA ASP A 229 0.68 11.06 24.70
C ASP A 229 1.07 10.69 23.26
N LEU A 230 0.45 11.34 22.27
CA LEU A 230 0.71 11.14 20.84
C LEU A 230 2.13 11.54 20.45
N GLU A 231 2.66 12.62 21.02
CA GLU A 231 4.03 13.08 20.75
C GLU A 231 5.06 12.08 21.30
N ILE A 232 4.88 11.62 22.53
CA ILE A 232 5.74 10.62 23.18
C ILE A 232 5.72 9.30 22.38
N LEU A 233 4.52 8.82 22.02
CA LEU A 233 4.36 7.59 21.24
C LEU A 233 4.97 7.72 19.85
N THR A 234 4.76 8.84 19.16
CA THR A 234 5.32 9.07 17.82
C THR A 234 6.84 9.10 17.86
N GLN A 235 7.45 9.83 18.81
CA GLN A 235 8.91 9.86 18.97
C GLN A 235 9.47 8.47 19.25
N ALA A 236 8.80 7.68 20.09
CA ALA A 236 9.21 6.31 20.38
C ALA A 236 9.17 5.41 19.14
N VAL A 237 8.12 5.50 18.32
CA VAL A 237 7.99 4.72 17.08
C VAL A 237 9.00 5.15 16.02
N LEU A 238 9.31 6.44 15.94
CA LEU A 238 10.35 6.94 15.05
C LEU A 238 11.75 6.45 15.46
N ALA A 239 12.04 6.42 16.76
CA ALA A 239 13.30 5.94 17.28
C ALA A 239 13.43 4.41 17.26
N THR A 240 12.31 3.69 17.40
CA THR A 240 12.26 2.23 17.45
C THR A 240 11.01 1.74 16.73
N PRO A 241 11.06 1.59 15.40
CA PRO A 241 9.94 1.13 14.59
C PRO A 241 9.33 -0.20 15.05
N GLU A 242 10.15 -1.09 15.60
CA GLU A 242 9.75 -2.40 16.10
C GLU A 242 8.89 -2.31 17.37
N LEU A 243 8.68 -1.12 17.92
CA LEU A 243 7.88 -0.94 19.14
C LEU A 243 6.38 -1.15 18.88
N VAL A 244 5.91 -0.83 17.66
CA VAL A 244 4.49 -1.00 17.27
C VAL A 244 4.05 -2.47 17.21
N VAL A 245 5.03 -3.36 17.16
CA VAL A 245 4.81 -4.80 17.00
C VAL A 245 4.94 -5.56 18.33
N GLN A 246 5.33 -4.87 19.40
CA GLN A 246 5.58 -5.49 20.70
C GLN A 246 4.29 -5.74 21.50
N PRO A 247 4.24 -6.83 22.28
CA PRO A 247 3.14 -7.06 23.22
C PRO A 247 2.98 -5.88 24.20
N GLY A 248 1.77 -5.33 24.28
CA GLY A 248 1.45 -4.18 25.14
C GLY A 248 1.39 -2.83 24.41
N TRP A 249 1.90 -2.74 23.17
CA TRP A 249 1.73 -1.54 22.33
C TRP A 249 0.25 -1.15 22.18
N GLU A 250 -0.61 -2.13 21.89
CA GLU A 250 -2.05 -1.91 21.70
C GLU A 250 -2.70 -1.25 22.92
N THR A 251 -2.26 -1.59 24.14
CA THR A 251 -2.79 -0.98 25.38
C THR A 251 -2.40 0.49 25.49
N LEU A 252 -1.20 0.86 25.05
CA LEU A 252 -0.73 2.24 25.03
C LEU A 252 -1.40 3.05 23.92
N TYR A 253 -1.42 2.53 22.69
CA TYR A 253 -2.05 3.22 21.56
C TYR A 253 -3.57 3.35 21.76
N ARG A 254 -4.29 2.38 22.33
CA ARG A 254 -5.75 2.48 22.54
C ARG A 254 -6.16 3.70 23.36
N ARG A 255 -5.31 4.16 24.29
CA ARG A 255 -5.54 5.41 25.04
C ARG A 255 -5.36 6.67 24.18
N ALA A 256 -4.44 6.62 23.22
CA ALA A 256 -4.18 7.70 22.26
C ALA A 256 -5.06 7.62 21.00
N ALA A 257 -5.91 6.58 20.88
CA ALA A 257 -6.73 6.30 19.70
C ALA A 257 -7.98 7.19 19.59
N GLU A 258 -8.34 7.94 20.64
CA GLU A 258 -9.48 8.84 20.62
C GLU A 258 -9.28 9.97 19.58
N PRO A 259 -10.30 10.30 18.77
CA PRO A 259 -10.21 11.42 17.83
C PRO A 259 -9.85 12.72 18.55
N ARG A 260 -8.86 13.45 18.02
CA ARG A 260 -8.46 14.75 18.56
C ARG A 260 -8.96 15.86 17.64
N GLN A 261 -9.38 16.99 18.22
CA GLN A 261 -9.85 18.13 17.42
C GLN A 261 -8.68 18.86 16.72
N ALA A 262 -7.48 18.83 17.29
CA ALA A 262 -6.32 19.46 16.70
C ALA A 262 -5.82 18.65 15.50
N VAL A 263 -5.70 19.32 14.34
CA VAL A 263 -5.30 18.66 13.08
C VAL A 263 -3.91 18.01 13.19
N ARG A 264 -2.98 18.65 13.89
CA ARG A 264 -1.66 18.08 14.22
C ARG A 264 -1.79 16.72 14.90
N ASP A 265 -2.58 16.64 15.96
CA ASP A 265 -2.71 15.43 16.75
C ASP A 265 -3.40 14.31 15.96
N GLU A 266 -4.34 14.66 15.09
CA GLU A 266 -4.97 13.70 14.17
C GLU A 266 -3.96 13.13 13.15
N VAL A 267 -3.00 13.93 12.67
CA VAL A 267 -1.87 13.45 11.84
C VAL A 267 -1.04 12.42 12.61
N LEU A 268 -0.63 12.73 13.83
CA LEU A 268 0.15 11.81 14.66
C LEU A 268 -0.62 10.51 14.93
N ARG A 269 -1.90 10.63 15.29
CA ARG A 269 -2.77 9.47 15.58
C ARG A 269 -2.90 8.53 14.39
N ARG A 270 -3.18 9.08 13.21
CA ARG A 270 -3.34 8.27 11.99
C ARG A 270 -2.01 7.70 11.50
N PHE A 271 -0.92 8.44 11.66
CA PHE A 271 0.42 7.90 11.41
C PHE A 271 0.69 6.67 12.29
N LEU A 272 0.35 6.74 13.58
CA LEU A 272 0.49 5.60 14.50
C LEU A 272 -0.39 4.41 14.12
N ARG A 273 -1.68 4.62 13.76
CA ARG A 273 -2.53 3.53 13.20
C ARG A 273 -1.92 2.91 11.94
N TRP A 274 -1.38 3.75 11.06
CA TRP A 274 -0.80 3.27 9.81
C TRP A 274 0.44 2.41 10.07
N ARG A 275 1.33 2.86 10.98
CA ARG A 275 2.51 2.10 11.39
C ARG A 275 2.19 0.80 12.14
N SER A 276 1.12 0.77 12.95
CA SER A 276 0.66 -0.47 13.57
C SER A 276 -0.04 -1.43 12.60
N GLY A 277 -0.39 -0.96 11.40
CA GLY A 277 -1.18 -1.71 10.42
C GLY A 277 -2.68 -1.67 10.68
N ASP A 278 -3.15 -0.88 11.65
CA ASP A 278 -4.58 -0.66 11.92
C ASP A 278 -5.25 0.25 10.88
N LEU A 279 -4.48 0.97 10.08
CA LEU A 279 -4.95 1.82 8.98
C LEU A 279 -4.24 1.43 7.70
N ALA A 280 -5.02 1.06 6.68
CA ALA A 280 -4.47 0.72 5.37
C ALA A 280 -3.73 1.92 4.76
N ALA A 281 -2.63 1.65 4.03
CA ALA A 281 -1.84 2.69 3.38
C ALA A 281 -2.68 3.56 2.42
N GLU A 282 -3.58 2.95 1.64
CA GLU A 282 -4.48 3.66 0.74
C GLU A 282 -5.46 4.60 1.49
N GLU A 283 -6.01 4.14 2.61
CA GLU A 283 -6.92 4.94 3.44
C GLU A 283 -6.16 6.09 4.11
N PHE A 284 -4.95 5.83 4.61
CA PHE A 284 -4.08 6.88 5.15
C PHE A 284 -3.74 7.91 4.08
N SER A 285 -3.26 7.50 2.90
CA SER A 285 -2.93 8.38 1.78
C SER A 285 -4.11 9.20 1.32
N THR A 286 -5.28 8.58 1.13
CA THR A 286 -6.49 9.28 0.69
C THR A 286 -6.88 10.37 1.69
N TRP A 287 -6.92 10.01 2.98
CA TRP A 287 -7.18 11.00 4.02
C TRP A 287 -6.10 12.07 4.09
N PHE A 288 -4.83 11.70 3.94
CA PHE A 288 -3.71 12.62 3.95
C PHE A 288 -3.80 13.64 2.81
N LEU A 289 -4.32 13.25 1.65
CA LEU A 289 -4.58 14.19 0.55
C LEU A 289 -5.71 15.19 0.87
N THR A 290 -6.61 14.88 1.80
CA THR A 290 -7.67 15.81 2.25
C THR A 290 -7.21 16.80 3.33
N LEU A 291 -6.02 16.60 3.91
CA LEU A 291 -5.51 17.46 4.99
C LEU A 291 -5.25 18.88 4.51
N SER A 292 -5.82 19.86 5.20
CA SER A 292 -5.53 21.28 5.01
C SER A 292 -4.47 21.76 6.01
N LEU A 293 -3.31 21.08 6.07
CA LEU A 293 -2.19 21.54 6.90
C LEU A 293 -1.26 22.42 6.05
N PRO A 294 -1.00 23.69 6.43
CA PRO A 294 -0.04 24.53 5.72
C PRO A 294 1.38 23.94 5.74
N LEU A 295 2.14 24.17 4.66
CA LEU A 295 3.54 23.71 4.56
C LEU A 295 4.42 24.29 5.67
N GLU A 296 4.14 25.53 6.08
CA GLU A 296 4.83 26.18 7.20
C GLU A 296 4.64 25.41 8.51
N THR A 297 3.49 24.77 8.72
CA THR A 297 3.24 23.96 9.91
C THR A 297 4.12 22.72 9.92
N TRP A 298 4.29 22.05 8.77
CA TRP A 298 5.21 20.91 8.62
C TRP A 298 6.67 21.33 8.87
N ARG A 299 7.07 22.51 8.41
CA ARG A 299 8.44 23.01 8.58
C ARG A 299 8.74 23.48 10.01
N LYS A 300 7.76 24.09 10.68
CA LYS A 300 7.94 24.65 12.04
C LYS A 300 7.81 23.60 13.14
N ASP A 301 7.06 22.53 12.88
CA ASP A 301 6.89 21.45 13.85
C ASP A 301 7.94 20.36 13.63
N PRO A 302 8.92 20.19 14.55
CA PRO A 302 10.00 19.23 14.37
C PRO A 302 9.50 17.79 14.33
N LEU A 303 8.39 17.49 14.99
CA LEU A 303 7.83 16.15 14.99
C LEU A 303 7.17 15.84 13.64
N LEU A 304 6.37 16.77 13.10
CA LEU A 304 5.80 16.60 11.75
C LEU A 304 6.90 16.50 10.69
N ALA A 305 7.94 17.34 10.79
CA ALA A 305 9.10 17.24 9.90
C ALA A 305 9.76 15.85 9.96
N SER A 306 9.87 15.26 11.15
CA SER A 306 10.44 13.91 11.31
C SER A 306 9.57 12.77 10.77
N LEU A 307 8.28 13.03 10.49
CA LEU A 307 7.40 12.04 9.86
C LEU A 307 7.63 11.90 8.35
N VAL A 308 8.25 12.88 7.70
CA VAL A 308 8.36 12.92 6.23
C VAL A 308 9.05 11.68 5.67
N ALA A 309 10.25 11.35 6.15
CA ALA A 309 11.01 10.21 5.64
C ALA A 309 10.28 8.86 5.84
N PRO A 310 9.76 8.52 7.04
CA PRO A 310 8.97 7.29 7.24
C PRO A 310 7.70 7.21 6.39
N LEU A 311 7.07 8.34 6.10
CA LEU A 311 5.91 8.39 5.22
C LEU A 311 6.33 8.07 3.78
N GLU A 312 7.40 8.69 3.30
CA GLU A 312 7.93 8.46 1.94
C GLU A 312 8.39 7.02 1.74
N GLU A 313 9.07 6.43 2.73
CA GLU A 313 9.44 5.01 2.74
C GLU A 313 8.23 4.08 2.60
N GLY A 314 7.08 4.48 3.13
CA GLY A 314 5.83 3.72 3.03
C GLY A 314 4.95 4.11 1.83
N GLY A 315 5.51 4.84 0.85
CA GLY A 315 4.80 5.25 -0.36
C GLY A 315 3.77 6.36 -0.16
N VAL A 316 3.79 7.02 1.00
CA VAL A 316 2.99 8.21 1.26
C VAL A 316 3.90 9.41 1.06
N HIS A 317 3.65 10.23 0.05
CA HIS A 317 4.49 11.41 -0.18
C HIS A 317 3.79 12.64 0.40
N PRO A 318 3.98 12.94 1.70
CA PRO A 318 3.26 14.03 2.37
C PRO A 318 3.59 15.38 1.73
N LEU A 319 4.82 15.46 1.22
CA LEU A 319 5.34 16.60 0.55
C LEU A 319 5.06 16.58 -0.96
N ALA A 320 4.68 15.49 -1.63
CA ALA A 320 4.36 15.54 -3.08
C ALA A 320 3.25 16.56 -3.44
N ARG A 321 2.37 16.89 -2.47
CA ARG A 321 1.35 17.94 -2.62
C ARG A 321 1.92 19.37 -2.47
N PHE A 322 3.02 19.55 -1.74
CA PHE A 322 3.60 20.85 -1.39
C PHE A 322 4.94 21.12 -2.11
N PHE A 323 5.74 20.08 -2.16
CA PHE A 323 6.86 19.80 -3.03
C PHE A 323 6.41 18.68 -4.00
N ARG A 324 5.64 19.02 -5.03
CA ARG A 324 6.15 18.55 -6.32
C ARG A 324 7.53 19.23 -6.39
N PRO A 325 8.66 18.53 -6.23
CA PRO A 325 9.88 19.13 -6.72
C PRO A 325 9.62 19.50 -8.19
N LYS A 326 10.39 20.46 -8.69
CA LYS A 326 10.80 20.30 -10.08
C LYS A 326 11.74 19.09 -10.08
N GLU A 327 11.14 17.88 -10.05
CA GLU A 327 11.11 17.06 -11.25
C GLU A 327 11.08 18.02 -12.43
N GLU A 328 12.28 18.37 -12.86
CA GLU A 328 12.59 19.22 -14.00
C GLU A 328 12.01 18.57 -15.27
N ASP A 329 10.70 18.68 -15.46
CA ASP A 329 10.03 18.70 -16.76
C ASP A 329 10.52 19.95 -17.52
N PRO A 330 10.57 19.96 -18.88
CA PRO A 330 11.36 20.92 -19.69
C PRO A 330 10.77 22.35 -19.72
N GLU A 331 10.85 22.98 -18.56
CA GLU A 331 10.26 24.24 -18.13
C GLU A 331 8.73 24.33 -18.29
N ASP A 332 8.00 24.17 -17.16
CA ASP A 332 6.66 24.74 -16.94
C ASP A 332 6.55 26.09 -17.66
N TRP A 333 5.65 26.18 -18.65
CA TRP A 333 5.48 27.35 -19.50
C TRP A 333 5.23 28.63 -18.69
N ALA A 334 4.65 28.51 -17.49
CA ALA A 334 4.43 29.64 -16.58
C ALA A 334 5.75 30.28 -16.11
N SER A 335 6.86 29.54 -16.13
CA SER A 335 8.20 30.09 -15.83
C SER A 335 8.80 30.94 -16.96
N ALA A 336 8.25 30.87 -18.17
CA ALA A 336 8.60 31.81 -19.25
C ALA A 336 7.74 33.08 -19.25
N LEU A 337 6.80 33.21 -18.31
CA LEU A 337 6.12 34.49 -18.09
C LEU A 337 7.13 35.51 -17.53
N PRO A 338 7.06 36.78 -17.97
CA PRO A 338 7.77 37.88 -17.32
C PRO A 338 7.43 37.93 -15.83
N GLY A 339 8.39 38.29 -14.96
CA GLY A 339 8.21 38.26 -13.50
C GLY A 339 6.85 38.81 -12.99
N PRO A 340 6.43 40.03 -13.37
CA PRO A 340 5.11 40.55 -12.97
C PRO A 340 3.92 39.74 -13.48
N ALA A 341 4.01 39.18 -14.69
CA ALA A 341 2.98 38.32 -15.27
C ALA A 341 2.94 36.95 -14.57
N GLN A 342 4.10 36.38 -14.26
CA GLN A 342 4.23 35.13 -13.52
C GLN A 342 3.62 35.27 -12.13
N GLU A 343 3.94 36.34 -11.41
CA GLU A 343 3.36 36.63 -10.10
C GLU A 343 1.84 36.82 -10.19
N ALA A 344 1.34 37.53 -11.20
CA ALA A 344 -0.09 37.68 -11.42
C ALA A 344 -0.77 36.33 -11.70
N PHE A 345 -0.18 35.49 -12.55
CA PHE A 345 -0.64 34.14 -12.89
C PHE A 345 -0.72 33.24 -11.65
N LEU A 346 0.35 33.16 -10.86
CA LEU A 346 0.41 32.32 -9.65
C LEU A 346 -0.62 32.73 -8.58
N ASN A 347 -1.05 34.00 -8.60
CA ASN A 347 -2.10 34.52 -7.72
C ASN A 347 -3.52 34.41 -8.32
N GLY A 348 -3.70 33.70 -9.43
CA GLY A 348 -4.99 33.54 -10.11
C GLY A 348 -5.52 34.81 -10.77
N ARG A 349 -4.68 35.83 -10.96
CA ARG A 349 -5.05 37.13 -11.59
C ARG A 349 -4.75 37.11 -13.08
N TYR A 350 -5.44 36.24 -13.82
CA TYR A 350 -5.13 35.96 -15.23
C TYR A 350 -5.26 37.17 -16.16
N GLU A 351 -6.21 38.07 -15.94
CA GLU A 351 -6.34 39.32 -16.73
C GLU A 351 -5.14 40.26 -16.54
N VAL A 352 -4.60 40.31 -15.31
CA VAL A 352 -3.42 41.12 -14.99
C VAL A 352 -2.18 40.49 -15.64
N ALA A 353 -2.05 39.17 -15.58
CA ALA A 353 -0.99 38.45 -16.27
C ALA A 353 -1.08 38.68 -17.79
N TRP A 354 -2.29 38.66 -18.35
CA TRP A 354 -2.52 38.87 -19.78
C TRP A 354 -2.12 40.28 -20.20
N ALA A 355 -2.55 41.29 -19.46
CA ALA A 355 -2.15 42.67 -19.69
C ALA A 355 -0.62 42.83 -19.72
N PHE A 356 0.10 42.22 -18.76
CA PHE A 356 1.57 42.25 -18.77
C PHE A 356 2.17 41.56 -20.00
N VAL A 357 1.65 40.41 -20.41
CA VAL A 357 2.15 39.67 -21.59
C VAL A 357 1.92 40.48 -22.86
N THR A 358 0.79 41.18 -22.99
CA THR A 358 0.45 41.99 -24.17
C THR A 358 1.09 43.38 -24.19
N ASP A 359 1.38 43.97 -23.02
CA ASP A 359 2.03 45.29 -22.91
C ASP A 359 3.52 45.25 -23.23
N LEU A 360 4.15 44.07 -23.20
CA LEU A 360 5.51 43.91 -23.67
C LEU A 360 5.57 44.24 -25.16
N GLN A 361 6.05 45.45 -25.48
CA GLN A 361 6.30 45.89 -26.84
C GLN A 361 7.39 45.00 -27.47
N GLN A 362 6.90 43.93 -28.11
CA GLN A 362 7.58 42.89 -28.90
C GLN A 362 8.39 41.85 -28.13
N PRO A 363 7.83 40.63 -28.08
CA PRO A 363 8.54 39.49 -28.64
C PRO A 363 7.64 38.73 -29.64
N ASP A 364 7.80 38.99 -30.94
CA ASP A 364 7.23 38.17 -32.04
C ASP A 364 8.01 36.84 -32.15
N SER A 365 7.94 36.03 -31.09
CA SER A 365 8.62 34.75 -31.03
C SER A 365 7.60 33.63 -30.83
N PRO A 366 7.79 32.46 -31.47
CA PRO A 366 6.87 31.31 -31.29
C PRO A 366 6.66 30.95 -29.82
N GLN A 367 7.70 31.11 -29.00
CA GLN A 367 7.66 30.89 -27.56
C GLN A 367 6.73 31.86 -26.83
N TRP A 368 6.76 33.15 -27.18
CA TRP A 368 5.84 34.14 -26.62
C TRP A 368 4.40 33.85 -27.04
N HIS A 369 4.18 33.50 -28.32
CA HIS A 369 2.85 33.11 -28.79
C HIS A 369 2.31 31.88 -28.05
N TYR A 370 3.15 30.88 -27.76
CA TYR A 370 2.75 29.73 -26.96
C TYR A 370 2.30 30.14 -25.53
N VAL A 371 3.09 30.98 -24.86
CA VAL A 371 2.76 31.47 -23.50
C VAL A 371 1.47 32.30 -23.50
N ALA A 372 1.29 33.18 -24.48
CA ALA A 372 0.06 33.95 -24.66
C ALA A 372 -1.14 33.01 -24.89
N ALA A 373 -1.01 32.03 -25.79
CA ALA A 373 -2.08 31.05 -26.03
C ALA A 373 -2.52 30.32 -24.76
N ARG A 374 -1.57 29.83 -23.95
CA ARG A 374 -1.88 29.16 -22.68
C ARG A 374 -2.65 30.07 -21.74
N LEU A 375 -2.24 31.32 -21.61
CA LEU A 375 -2.91 32.30 -20.76
C LEU A 375 -4.32 32.65 -21.24
N ALA A 376 -4.53 32.74 -22.56
CA ALA A 376 -5.86 32.91 -23.16
C ALA A 376 -6.77 31.70 -22.87
N LEU A 377 -6.25 30.48 -22.86
CA LEU A 377 -7.03 29.28 -22.51
C LEU A 377 -7.45 29.28 -21.02
N GLU A 378 -6.58 29.73 -20.12
CA GLU A 378 -6.92 29.89 -18.70
C GLU A 378 -8.01 30.96 -18.50
N LEU A 379 -7.95 32.06 -19.25
CA LEU A 379 -9.00 33.08 -19.27
C LEU A 379 -10.32 32.56 -19.85
N TRP A 380 -10.26 31.77 -20.92
CA TRP A 380 -11.44 31.11 -21.49
C TRP A 380 -12.12 30.19 -20.47
N GLN A 381 -11.36 29.39 -19.71
CA GLN A 381 -11.90 28.51 -18.67
C GLN A 381 -12.52 29.28 -17.50
N THR A 382 -11.90 30.40 -17.09
CA THR A 382 -12.30 31.14 -15.88
C THR A 382 -13.43 32.16 -16.13
N GLN A 383 -13.53 32.74 -17.33
CA GLN A 383 -14.57 33.73 -17.66
C GLN A 383 -15.87 33.13 -18.21
N GLY A 384 -15.99 31.79 -18.26
CA GLY A 384 -17.22 31.13 -18.73
C GLY A 384 -17.28 30.95 -20.25
N GLU A 385 -16.17 30.51 -20.85
CA GLU A 385 -16.08 30.11 -22.26
C GLU A 385 -16.31 31.23 -23.30
N ALA A 386 -16.00 32.48 -22.96
CA ALA A 386 -16.15 33.60 -23.88
C ALA A 386 -15.40 33.36 -25.22
N GLU A 387 -16.11 33.43 -26.34
CA GLU A 387 -15.59 33.10 -27.68
C GLU A 387 -14.32 33.88 -28.03
N ASP A 388 -14.22 35.13 -27.57
CA ASP A 388 -13.06 36.00 -27.79
C ASP A 388 -11.75 35.41 -27.27
N TRP A 389 -11.78 34.71 -26.12
CA TRP A 389 -10.57 34.09 -25.55
C TRP A 389 -10.14 32.86 -26.31
N LEU A 390 -11.10 32.05 -26.78
CA LEU A 390 -10.79 30.89 -27.61
C LEU A 390 -10.24 31.31 -28.98
N ALA A 391 -10.78 32.40 -29.54
CA ALA A 391 -10.29 33.00 -30.79
C ALA A 391 -8.84 33.49 -30.64
N ARG A 392 -8.53 34.18 -29.52
CA ARG A 392 -7.17 34.64 -29.20
C ARG A 392 -6.22 33.46 -29.00
N ALA A 393 -6.61 32.45 -28.24
CA ALA A 393 -5.81 31.24 -28.04
C ALA A 393 -5.46 30.58 -29.38
N ARG A 394 -6.46 30.41 -30.26
CA ARG A 394 -6.28 29.88 -31.61
C ARG A 394 -5.27 30.69 -32.43
N GLN A 395 -5.44 32.01 -32.49
CA GLN A 395 -4.55 32.90 -33.24
C GLN A 395 -3.09 32.77 -32.75
N HIS A 396 -2.87 32.79 -31.44
CA HIS A 396 -1.54 32.63 -30.87
C HIS A 396 -0.96 31.22 -31.10
N LEU A 397 -1.75 30.15 -30.97
CA LEU A 397 -1.27 28.79 -31.24
C LEU A 397 -0.82 28.60 -32.70
N GLN A 398 -1.50 29.22 -33.67
CA GLN A 398 -1.09 29.20 -35.08
C GLN A 398 0.28 29.87 -35.27
N GLN A 399 0.54 30.97 -34.55
CA GLN A 399 1.82 31.67 -34.57
C GLN A 399 2.92 30.92 -33.77
N ALA A 400 2.53 30.06 -32.83
CA ALA A 400 3.43 29.26 -32.01
C ALA A 400 3.96 27.98 -32.70
N LEU A 401 3.47 27.63 -33.90
CA LEU A 401 3.91 26.42 -34.63
C LEU A 401 5.35 26.48 -35.17
N GLY A 402 6.03 27.61 -35.01
CA GLY A 402 7.45 27.75 -35.32
C GLY A 402 8.35 26.93 -34.37
N PRO A 403 9.63 26.72 -34.76
CA PRO A 403 10.57 25.90 -34.00
C PRO A 403 10.86 26.52 -32.64
N HIS A 404 10.36 25.87 -31.58
CA HIS A 404 10.69 26.16 -30.19
C HIS A 404 10.31 24.95 -29.31
N ARG A 405 10.72 24.94 -28.04
CA ARG A 405 10.62 23.74 -27.18
C ARG A 405 9.21 23.22 -26.89
N TRP A 406 8.16 24.01 -27.12
CA TRP A 406 6.77 23.60 -26.93
C TRP A 406 6.01 23.43 -28.25
N GLN A 407 6.70 23.27 -29.38
CA GLN A 407 6.05 23.13 -30.69
C GLN A 407 5.06 21.95 -30.76
N GLU A 408 5.45 20.79 -30.23
CA GLU A 408 4.57 19.60 -30.22
C GLU A 408 3.32 19.84 -29.37
N GLU A 409 3.48 20.40 -28.17
CA GLU A 409 2.36 20.75 -27.29
C GLU A 409 1.45 21.82 -27.91
N ALA A 410 2.03 22.85 -28.54
CA ALA A 410 1.28 23.87 -29.28
C ALA A 410 0.41 23.25 -30.38
N SER A 411 0.93 22.25 -31.10
CA SER A 411 0.19 21.56 -32.16
C SER A 411 -0.99 20.75 -31.62
N LEU A 412 -0.81 20.08 -30.48
CA LEU A 412 -1.87 19.33 -29.80
C LEU A 412 -2.96 20.28 -29.29
N LEU A 413 -2.57 21.37 -28.62
CA LEU A 413 -3.50 22.38 -28.13
C LEU A 413 -4.27 23.04 -29.28
N LEU A 414 -3.63 23.31 -30.42
CA LEU A 414 -4.31 23.89 -31.58
C LEU A 414 -5.41 22.96 -32.10
N ALA A 415 -5.13 21.66 -32.23
CA ALA A 415 -6.12 20.69 -32.66
C ALA A 415 -7.33 20.63 -31.71
N GLU A 416 -7.08 20.68 -30.40
CA GLU A 416 -8.14 20.73 -29.39
C GLU A 416 -8.97 22.02 -29.47
N VAL A 417 -8.31 23.16 -29.65
CA VAL A 417 -8.98 24.47 -29.80
C VAL A 417 -9.83 24.53 -31.06
N GLU A 418 -9.37 24.00 -32.20
CA GLU A 418 -10.13 23.94 -33.45
C GLU A 418 -11.38 23.06 -33.32
N ASP A 419 -11.28 21.92 -32.63
CA ASP A 419 -12.43 21.06 -32.35
C ASP A 419 -13.47 21.76 -31.46
N ARG A 420 -13.03 22.43 -30.38
CA ARG A 420 -13.90 23.22 -29.51
C ARG A 420 -14.55 24.40 -30.25
N TRP A 421 -13.78 25.08 -31.09
CA TRP A 421 -14.26 26.18 -31.93
C TRP A 421 -15.37 25.72 -32.89
N THR A 422 -15.16 24.58 -33.56
CA THR A 422 -16.16 23.99 -34.46
C THR A 422 -17.45 23.63 -33.73
N ARG A 423 -17.33 23.07 -32.50
CA ARG A 423 -18.49 22.77 -31.65
C ARG A 423 -19.26 24.02 -31.23
N LEU A 424 -18.58 25.11 -30.90
CA LEU A 424 -19.24 26.38 -30.58
C LEU A 424 -19.98 26.96 -31.78
N GLN A 425 -19.37 26.96 -32.97
CA GLN A 425 -20.03 27.45 -34.19
C GLN A 425 -21.25 26.63 -34.63
N SER A 426 -21.38 25.39 -34.17
CA SER A 426 -22.52 24.52 -34.47
C SER A 426 -23.73 24.72 -33.54
N ARG A 427 -23.56 25.46 -32.44
CA ARG A 427 -24.63 25.82 -31.50
C ARG A 427 -25.30 27.12 -31.92
#